data_AF-A0A0Q8EX31-F1
#
_entry.id   AF-A0A0Q8EX31-F1
#
_cell.length_a   1.000
_cell.length_b   1.000
_cell.length_c   1.000
_cell.angle_alpha   90.00
_cell.angle_beta   90.00
_cell.angle_gamma   90.00
#
_symmetry.space_group_name_H-M   'P 1'
#
loop_
_entity.id
_entity.type
_entity.pdbx_description
1 polymer ?
#
loop_
_entity_poly.entity_id
_entity_poly.type
_entity_poly.pdbx_seq_one_letter_code
_entity_poly.pdbx_strand_id
1 'polypeptide(L)'
;MALATVTVLVALLLASWIAARFLPPAWQQVVATPLGYLAPISYLVTAACMALGGAMAGRRFLVVALGMTFALWIATFVLLANIALPTTDGVHPLFAVFRTNVASAVLSLAAAALGTDLGARWQAHRAMRATA
;
A
#
# COMPACT_ATOMS: atom_id res chain seq x y z
N MET A 1 -15.69 7.77 -9.34
CA MET A 1 -14.24 7.57 -9.11
C MET A 1 -13.76 8.29 -7.87
N ALA A 2 -14.04 9.59 -7.73
CA ALA A 2 -13.67 10.37 -6.53
C ALA A 2 -14.13 9.71 -5.22
N LEU A 3 -15.41 9.30 -5.12
CA LEU A 3 -15.93 8.63 -3.92
C LEU A 3 -15.13 7.38 -3.52
N ALA A 4 -14.92 6.44 -4.45
CA ALA A 4 -14.13 5.22 -4.17
C ALA A 4 -12.70 5.54 -3.75
N THR A 5 -12.09 6.57 -4.35
CA THR A 5 -10.73 7.02 -4.00
C THR A 5 -10.69 7.58 -2.58
N VAL A 6 -11.63 8.46 -2.22
CA VAL A 6 -11.76 9.03 -0.88
C VAL A 6 -12.05 7.93 0.14
N THR A 7 -12.98 7.02 -0.16
CA THR A 7 -13.31 5.89 0.72
C THR A 7 -12.08 5.01 0.96
N VAL A 8 -11.31 4.70 -0.08
CA VAL A 8 -10.08 3.90 0.06
C VAL A 8 -9.01 4.64 0.84
N LEU A 9 -8.80 5.94 0.60
CA LEU A 9 -7.85 6.74 1.38
C LEU A 9 -8.23 6.76 2.86
N VAL A 10 -9.49 7.04 3.17
CA VAL A 10 -10.00 7.05 4.55
C VAL A 10 -9.87 5.66 5.18
N ALA A 11 -10.25 4.60 4.46
CA ALA A 11 -10.14 3.23 4.93
C ALA A 11 -8.68 2.82 5.19
N LEU A 12 -7.76 3.17 4.28
CA LEU A 12 -6.34 2.88 4.41
C LEU A 12 -5.73 3.60 5.61
N LEU A 13 -6.07 4.88 5.81
CA LEU A 13 -5.61 5.68 6.94
C LEU A 13 -6.17 5.14 8.27
N LEU A 14 -7.48 4.87 8.32
CA LEU A 14 -8.10 4.29 9.51
C LEU A 14 -7.54 2.91 9.84
N ALA A 15 -7.41 2.03 8.85
CA ALA A 15 -6.85 0.69 9.05
C ALA A 15 -5.39 0.75 9.50
N SER A 16 -4.59 1.66 8.95
CA SER A 16 -3.20 1.87 9.37
C SER A 16 -3.13 2.43 10.80
N TRP A 17 -4.00 3.37 11.15
CA TRP A 17 -4.10 3.93 12.50
C TRP A 17 -4.54 2.88 13.53
N ILE A 18 -5.57 2.10 13.21
CA ILE A 18 -6.04 0.98 14.04
C ILE A 18 -4.90 -0.03 14.20
N ALA A 19 -4.20 -0.35 13.12
CA ALA A 19 -3.10 -1.30 13.18
C ALA A 19 -1.97 -0.82 14.10
N ALA A 20 -1.57 0.45 13.98
CA ALA A 20 -0.57 1.07 14.83
C ALA A 20 -0.99 1.14 16.31
N ARG A 21 -2.30 1.30 16.59
CA ARG A 21 -2.79 1.45 17.96
C ARG A 21 -3.04 0.12 18.67
N PHE A 22 -3.53 -0.88 17.96
CA PHE A 22 -4.09 -2.10 18.56
C PHE A 22 -3.32 -3.38 18.25
N LEU A 23 -2.52 -3.44 17.18
CA LEU A 23 -1.73 -4.65 16.95
C LEU A 23 -0.53 -4.71 17.91
N PRO A 24 -0.14 -5.91 18.38
CA PRO A 24 1.08 -6.06 19.16
C PRO A 24 2.30 -5.53 18.38
N PRO A 25 3.33 -4.99 19.07
CA PRO A 25 4.53 -4.48 18.40
C PRO A 25 5.18 -5.51 17.46
N ALA A 26 5.18 -6.79 17.84
CA ALA A 26 5.69 -7.90 17.02
C ALA A 26 4.98 -8.05 15.65
N TRP A 27 3.73 -7.59 15.54
CA TRP A 27 2.94 -7.63 14.32
C TRP A 27 3.11 -6.34 13.50
N GLN A 28 3.42 -5.23 14.17
CA GLN A 28 3.76 -3.96 13.51
C GLN A 28 5.20 -3.93 13.00
N GLN A 29 6.01 -4.93 13.35
CA GLN A 29 7.43 -4.96 13.05
C GLN A 29 7.68 -5.05 11.55
N VAL A 30 8.47 -4.10 11.09
CA VAL A 30 9.15 -4.17 9.80
C VAL A 30 10.18 -5.29 9.88
N VAL A 31 9.98 -6.34 9.09
CA VAL A 31 10.84 -7.53 9.07
C VAL A 31 12.05 -7.24 8.19
N ALA A 32 13.24 -7.28 8.79
CA ALA A 32 14.49 -7.21 8.04
C ALA A 32 14.70 -8.52 7.28
N THR A 33 14.87 -8.43 5.96
CA THR A 33 15.14 -9.56 5.07
C THR A 33 16.34 -9.26 4.16
N PRO A 34 16.94 -10.25 3.49
CA PRO A 34 18.00 -10.00 2.50
C PRO A 34 17.59 -9.07 1.36
N LEU A 35 16.28 -8.97 1.11
CA LEU A 35 15.68 -8.10 0.09
C LEU A 35 15.36 -6.69 0.63
N GLY A 36 15.61 -6.44 1.91
CA GLY A 36 15.30 -5.18 2.59
C GLY A 36 14.24 -5.32 3.67
N TYR A 37 13.63 -4.19 4.01
CA TYR A 37 12.66 -4.04 5.07
C TYR A 37 11.24 -4.27 4.56
N LEU A 38 10.59 -5.33 5.03
CA LEU A 38 9.26 -5.72 4.59
C LEU A 38 8.22 -5.45 5.68
N ALA A 39 7.02 -5.02 5.29
CA ALA A 39 5.90 -4.78 6.20
C ALA A 39 4.70 -5.66 5.80
N PRO A 40 4.68 -6.95 6.19
CA PRO A 40 3.67 -7.92 5.73
C PRO A 40 2.23 -7.47 6.01
N ILE A 41 1.99 -6.92 7.20
CA ILE A 41 0.66 -6.44 7.60
C ILE A 41 0.23 -5.24 6.76
N SER A 42 1.15 -4.32 6.46
CA SER A 42 0.85 -3.18 5.59
C SER A 42 0.45 -3.63 4.19
N TYR A 43 1.02 -4.72 3.66
CA TYR A 43 0.59 -5.27 2.38
C TYR A 43 -0.82 -5.86 2.45
N LEU A 44 -1.16 -6.58 3.52
CA LEU A 44 -2.51 -7.13 3.72
C LEU A 44 -3.55 -6.02 3.87
N VAL A 45 -3.25 -4.99 4.65
CA VAL A 45 -4.11 -3.81 4.82
C VAL A 45 -4.29 -3.09 3.48
N THR A 46 -3.21 -2.91 2.72
CA THR A 46 -3.26 -2.31 1.38
C THR A 46 -4.14 -3.13 0.45
N ALA A 47 -3.93 -4.45 0.37
CA ALA A 47 -4.73 -5.34 -0.46
C ALA A 47 -6.21 -5.29 -0.09
N ALA A 48 -6.56 -5.32 1.20
CA ALA A 48 -7.93 -5.23 1.67
C ALA A 48 -8.59 -3.89 1.29
N CYS A 49 -7.90 -2.77 1.49
CA CYS A 49 -8.42 -1.44 1.14
C CYS A 49 -8.60 -1.30 -0.38
N MET A 50 -7.62 -1.77 -1.15
CA MET A 50 -7.69 -1.72 -2.62
C MET A 50 -8.75 -2.68 -3.17
N ALA A 51 -9.05 -3.77 -2.48
CA ALA A 51 -10.19 -4.64 -2.79
C ALA A 51 -11.53 -3.96 -2.55
N LEU A 52 -11.68 -3.15 -1.49
CA LEU A 52 -12.87 -2.33 -1.30
C LEU A 52 -13.04 -1.33 -2.46
N GLY A 53 -11.96 -0.67 -2.86
CA GLY A 53 -11.95 0.23 -4.03
C GLY A 53 -12.35 -0.47 -5.32
N GLY A 54 -11.76 -1.64 -5.59
CA GLY A 54 -12.10 -2.50 -6.73
C GLY A 54 -13.56 -2.97 -6.69
N ALA A 55 -14.11 -3.28 -5.52
CA ALA A 55 -15.50 -3.70 -5.37
C ALA A 55 -16.49 -2.57 -5.67
N MET A 56 -16.12 -1.32 -5.40
CA MET A 56 -16.96 -0.15 -5.65
C MET A 56 -16.85 0.38 -7.08
N ALA A 57 -15.63 0.45 -7.62
CA ALA A 57 -15.33 1.14 -8.88
C ALA A 57 -14.96 0.20 -10.03
N GLY A 58 -14.71 -1.09 -9.76
CA GLY A 58 -14.37 -2.11 -10.73
C GLY A 58 -12.93 -2.04 -11.24
N ARG A 59 -12.67 -2.72 -12.37
CA ARG A 59 -11.33 -2.84 -12.96
C ARG A 59 -10.63 -1.51 -13.27
N ARG A 60 -11.41 -0.48 -13.61
CA ARG A 60 -10.92 0.88 -13.87
C ARG A 60 -10.26 1.53 -12.64
N PHE A 61 -10.50 1.01 -11.43
CA PHE A 61 -9.83 1.49 -10.22
C PHE A 61 -8.37 1.07 -10.15
N LEU A 62 -7.91 0.08 -10.92
CA LEU A 62 -6.54 -0.43 -10.87
C LEU A 62 -5.50 0.67 -11.11
N VAL A 63 -5.74 1.54 -12.09
CA VAL A 63 -4.83 2.67 -12.39
C VAL A 63 -4.77 3.65 -11.22
N VAL A 64 -5.91 3.89 -10.56
CA VAL A 64 -6.00 4.78 -9.40
C VAL A 64 -5.31 4.17 -8.18
N ALA A 65 -5.52 2.88 -7.93
CA ALA A 65 -4.86 2.13 -6.85
C ALA A 65 -3.34 2.14 -7.01
N LEU A 66 -2.84 1.76 -8.19
CA LEU A 66 -1.41 1.80 -8.50
C LEU A 66 -0.85 3.21 -8.41
N GLY A 67 -1.53 4.20 -8.98
CA GLY A 67 -1.13 5.60 -8.94
C GLY A 67 -1.03 6.14 -7.51
N MET A 68 -2.00 5.85 -6.65
CA MET A 68 -1.97 6.25 -5.24
C MET A 68 -0.85 5.55 -4.46
N THR A 69 -0.71 4.23 -4.60
CA THR A 69 0.36 3.48 -3.93
C THR A 69 1.74 3.96 -4.38
N PHE A 70 1.90 4.24 -5.67
CA PHE A 70 3.13 4.80 -6.20
C PHE A 70 3.42 6.20 -5.67
N ALA A 71 2.42 7.09 -5.66
CA ALA A 71 2.55 8.44 -5.10
C ALA A 71 2.90 8.43 -3.61
N LEU A 72 2.30 7.53 -2.83
CA LEU A 72 2.65 7.32 -1.42
C LEU A 72 4.11 6.88 -1.27
N TRP A 73 4.60 5.98 -2.12
CA TRP A 73 6.01 5.59 -2.11
C TRP A 73 6.96 6.72 -2.49
N ILE A 74 6.60 7.55 -3.47
CA ILE A 74 7.36 8.77 -3.78
C ILE A 74 7.45 9.66 -2.53
N ALA A 75 6.32 9.92 -1.87
CA ALA A 75 6.28 10.73 -0.65
C ALA A 75 7.13 10.11 0.47
N THR A 76 7.08 8.79 0.65
CA THR A 76 7.91 8.05 1.62
C THR A 76 9.39 8.20 1.30
N PHE A 77 9.81 8.05 0.04
CA PHE A 77 11.21 8.23 -0.35
C PHE A 77 11.68 9.67 -0.15
N VAL A 78 10.84 10.66 -0.46
CA VAL A 78 11.14 12.07 -0.19
C VAL A 78 11.31 12.31 1.31
N LEU A 79 10.42 11.77 2.14
CA LEU A 79 10.50 11.89 3.59
C LEU A 79 11.77 11.22 4.13
N LEU A 80 12.04 9.97 3.72
CA LEU A 80 13.25 9.24 4.13
C LEU A 80 14.53 9.94 3.68
N ALA A 81 14.53 10.54 2.48
CA ALA A 81 15.64 11.34 2.01
C ALA A 81 15.87 12.57 2.91
N ASN A 82 14.80 13.28 3.28
CA ASN A 82 14.87 14.42 4.20
C ASN A 82 15.33 14.05 5.61
N ILE A 83 15.03 12.84 6.09
CA ILE A 83 15.50 12.34 7.40
C ILE A 83 16.95 11.87 7.33
N ALA A 84 17.38 11.28 6.21
CA ALA A 84 18.74 10.81 6.01
C ALA A 84 19.75 11.96 5.78
N LEU A 85 19.34 13.01 5.06
CA LEU A 85 20.15 14.21 4.78
C LEU A 85 20.82 14.87 6.01
N PRO A 86 20.13 15.09 7.15
CA PRO A 86 20.72 15.73 8.33
C PRO A 86 21.70 14.85 9.13
N THR A 87 21.98 13.61 8.71
CA THR A 87 22.69 12.62 9.56
C THR A 87 24.08 12.19 9.09
N THR A 88 24.68 12.68 7.99
CA THR A 88 25.85 11.94 7.45
C THR A 88 27.04 12.73 6.89
N ASP A 89 28.17 12.55 7.60
CA ASP A 89 29.55 12.40 7.13
C ASP A 89 29.79 11.10 6.32
N GLY A 90 28.85 10.68 5.45
CA GLY A 90 28.91 9.38 4.77
C GLY A 90 28.44 9.43 3.33
N VAL A 91 29.17 8.78 2.42
CA VAL A 91 29.12 9.07 0.98
C VAL A 91 27.83 8.57 0.27
N HIS A 92 27.03 7.63 0.80
CA HIS A 92 25.82 7.14 0.10
C HIS A 92 24.60 6.70 0.97
N PRO A 93 24.07 7.54 1.88
CA PRO A 93 22.92 7.20 2.74
C PRO A 93 21.62 7.00 1.93
N LEU A 94 21.40 7.79 0.88
CA LEU A 94 20.16 7.72 0.08
C LEU A 94 20.06 6.41 -0.72
N PHE A 95 21.15 5.94 -1.32
CA PHE A 95 21.14 4.70 -2.09
C PHE A 95 20.82 3.48 -1.23
N ALA A 96 21.35 3.43 0.00
CA ALA A 96 21.03 2.37 0.95
C ALA A 96 19.54 2.38 1.35
N VAL A 97 18.96 3.56 1.58
CA VAL A 97 17.53 3.72 1.85
C VAL A 97 16.67 3.23 0.68
N PHE A 98 17.00 3.62 -0.56
CA PHE A 98 16.28 3.13 -1.73
C PHE A 98 16.40 1.60 -1.85
N ARG A 99 17.63 1.06 -1.82
CA ARG A 99 17.88 -0.38 -2.00
C ARG A 99 17.17 -1.23 -0.97
N THR A 100 17.07 -0.77 0.27
CA THR A 100 16.42 -1.52 1.37
C THR A 100 14.90 -1.41 1.37
N ASN A 101 14.30 -0.54 0.55
CA ASN A 101 12.85 -0.31 0.53
C ASN A 101 12.19 -0.61 -0.83
N VAL A 102 12.96 -0.75 -1.92
CA VAL A 102 12.43 -1.05 -3.26
C VAL A 102 11.60 -2.34 -3.27
N ALA A 103 12.04 -3.40 -2.61
CA ALA A 103 11.25 -4.65 -2.54
C ALA A 103 9.90 -4.43 -1.85
N SER A 104 9.90 -3.60 -0.80
CA SER A 104 8.71 -3.20 -0.05
C SER A 104 7.73 -2.42 -0.93
N ALA A 105 8.25 -1.53 -1.78
CA ALA A 105 7.48 -0.77 -2.74
C ALA A 105 6.82 -1.65 -3.81
N VAL A 106 7.60 -2.57 -4.39
CA VAL A 106 7.10 -3.52 -5.39
C VAL A 106 6.03 -4.43 -4.80
N LEU A 107 6.24 -4.96 -3.60
CA LEU A 107 5.25 -5.80 -2.92
C LEU A 107 3.98 -5.03 -2.55
N SER A 108 4.10 -3.76 -2.18
CA SER A 108 2.95 -2.89 -1.93
C SER A 108 2.12 -2.64 -3.20
N LEU A 109 2.78 -2.39 -4.33
CA LEU A 109 2.13 -2.23 -5.64
C LEU A 109 1.46 -3.53 -6.09
N ALA A 110 2.13 -4.68 -5.89
CA ALA A 110 1.56 -5.99 -6.17
C ALA A 110 0.33 -6.26 -5.29
N ALA A 111 0.40 -5.96 -3.99
CA ALA A 111 -0.71 -6.08 -3.06
C ALA A 111 -1.89 -5.18 -3.46
N ALA A 112 -1.62 -3.95 -3.89
CA ALA A 112 -2.65 -3.03 -4.40
C ALA A 112 -3.33 -3.57 -5.66
N ALA A 113 -2.54 -4.06 -6.63
CA ALA A 113 -3.06 -4.64 -7.85
C ALA A 113 -3.92 -5.89 -7.60
N LEU A 114 -3.41 -6.82 -6.78
CA LEU A 114 -4.12 -8.05 -6.40
C LEU A 114 -5.40 -7.73 -5.65
N GLY A 115 -5.33 -6.80 -4.68
CA GLY A 115 -6.49 -6.31 -3.95
C GLY A 115 -7.57 -5.78 -4.90
N THR A 116 -7.21 -4.84 -5.77
CA THR A 116 -8.17 -4.26 -6.73
C THR A 116 -8.76 -5.30 -7.69
N ASP A 117 -7.97 -6.25 -8.20
CA ASP A 117 -8.47 -7.29 -9.09
C ASP A 117 -9.47 -8.22 -8.37
N LEU A 118 -9.18 -8.63 -7.13
CA LEU A 118 -10.10 -9.40 -6.29
C LEU A 118 -11.41 -8.64 -6.04
N GLY A 119 -11.31 -7.36 -5.69
CA GLY A 119 -12.48 -6.49 -5.51
C GLY A 119 -13.33 -6.38 -6.77
N ALA A 120 -12.70 -6.17 -7.92
CA ALA A 120 -13.37 -6.05 -9.21
C ALA A 120 -14.05 -7.36 -9.64
N ARG A 121 -13.41 -8.52 -9.41
CA ARG A 121 -14.04 -9.83 -9.64
C ARG A 121 -15.27 -10.02 -8.78
N TRP A 122 -15.20 -9.64 -7.50
CA TRP A 122 -16.36 -9.73 -6.61
C TRP A 122 -17.52 -8.84 -7.05
N GLN A 123 -17.23 -7.62 -7.53
CA GLN A 123 -18.24 -6.75 -8.12
C GLN A 123 -18.90 -7.39 -9.35
N ALA A 124 -18.11 -7.96 -10.26
CA ALA A 124 -18.62 -8.63 -11.46
C ALA A 124 -19.52 -9.82 -11.11
N HIS A 125 -19.11 -10.65 -10.13
CA HIS A 125 -19.94 -11.74 -9.63
C HIS A 125 -21.26 -11.27 -9.01
N ARG A 126 -21.24 -10.16 -8.25
CA ARG A 126 -22.46 -9.57 -7.69
C ARG A 126 -23.39 -9.03 -8.76
N ALA A 127 -22.85 -8.37 -9.79
CA ALA A 127 -23.64 -7.89 -10.92
C ALA A 127 -24.32 -9.05 -11.66
N MET A 128 -23.62 -10.14 -11.93
CA MET A 128 -24.18 -11.32 -12.60
C MET A 128 -25.30 -12.00 -11.78
N ARG A 129 -25.17 -12.04 -10.45
CA ARG A 129 -26.22 -12.60 -9.57
C ARG A 129 -27.46 -11.73 -9.45
N ALA A 130 -27.33 -10.41 -9.65
CA ALA A 130 -28.47 -9.50 -9.58
C ALA A 130 -29.32 -9.52 -10.87
N THR A 131 -28.77 -10.03 -11.96
CA THR A 131 -29.43 -10.12 -13.27
C THR A 131 -29.99 -11.51 -13.59
N ALA A 132 -29.78 -12.50 -12.71
CA ALA A 132 -30.27 -13.87 -12.84
C ALA A 132 -31.48 -14.08 -11.93
#